data_AF-A0A8T6LK59-F1
#
_entry.id   AF-A0A8T6LK59-F1
#
_cell.length_a   1.000
_cell.length_b   1.000
_cell.length_c   1.000
_cell.angle_alpha   90.00
_cell.angle_beta   90.00
_cell.angle_gamma   90.00
#
_symmetry.space_group_name_H-M   'P 1'
#
loop_
_entity.id
_entity.type
_entity.pdbx_description
1 polymer ?
#
loop_
_entity_poly.entity_id
_entity_poly.type
_entity_poly.pdbx_seq_one_letter_code
_entity_poly.pdbx_strand_id
1 'polypeptide(L)'
;MFVHLRRVGAGALGSLLLAFSLPFAVAAQSAPISEAQLEAFRPRSIGPAVTGGRVHDVEALADDPSVLWVATASGGLWRSLNRGHTWVYVFEGREVNPCGDVAL
;
A
#
# COMPACT_ATOMS: atom_id res chain seq x y z
N MET A 1 13.91 -78.99 21.79
CA MET A 1 13.99 -77.52 21.88
C MET A 1 14.93 -77.01 20.79
N PHE A 2 14.44 -76.74 19.59
CA PHE A 2 15.15 -75.96 18.56
C PHE A 2 14.10 -75.30 17.66
N VAL A 3 14.09 -73.96 17.68
CA VAL A 3 13.09 -73.09 17.05
C VAL A 3 13.43 -72.88 15.57
N HIS A 4 12.43 -73.04 14.71
CA HIS A 4 12.52 -72.80 13.26
C HIS A 4 12.46 -71.28 12.99
N LEU A 5 13.60 -70.65 12.70
CA LEU A 5 13.64 -69.24 12.30
C LEU A 5 13.26 -69.12 10.81
N ARG A 6 12.08 -68.54 10.53
CA ARG A 6 11.72 -68.11 9.17
C ARG A 6 12.49 -66.84 8.82
N ARG A 7 13.24 -66.87 7.73
CA ARG A 7 13.89 -65.69 7.13
C ARG A 7 12.81 -64.71 6.68
N VAL A 8 12.66 -63.59 7.37
CA VAL A 8 11.86 -62.45 6.90
C VAL A 8 12.64 -61.82 5.74
N GLY A 9 12.06 -61.88 4.54
CA GLY A 9 12.71 -61.45 3.32
C GLY A 9 13.06 -59.97 3.32
N ALA A 10 14.27 -59.65 2.84
CA ALA A 10 14.80 -58.30 2.66
C ALA A 10 13.93 -57.37 1.79
N GLY A 11 12.88 -57.88 1.15
CA GLY A 11 11.94 -57.08 0.35
C GLY A 11 11.09 -56.11 1.15
N ALA A 12 10.72 -56.43 2.40
CA ALA A 12 9.81 -55.59 3.19
C ALA A 12 10.43 -54.25 3.62
N LEU A 13 11.75 -54.20 3.85
CA LEU A 13 12.46 -52.97 4.19
C LEU A 13 12.70 -52.07 2.97
N GLY A 14 12.94 -52.65 1.79
CA GLY A 14 13.10 -51.89 0.55
C GLY A 14 11.79 -51.20 0.12
N SER A 15 10.65 -51.88 0.30
CA SER A 15 9.33 -51.30 0.00
C SER A 15 8.92 -50.16 0.93
N LEU A 16 9.38 -50.16 2.19
CA LEU A 16 9.09 -49.08 3.14
C LEU A 16 9.87 -47.80 2.82
N LEU A 17 11.09 -47.92 2.30
CA LEU A 17 11.94 -46.77 1.94
C LEU A 17 11.48 -46.09 0.64
N LEU A 18 10.94 -46.85 -0.32
CA LEU A 18 10.33 -46.31 -1.54
C LEU A 18 9.02 -45.55 -1.31
N ALA A 19 8.29 -45.88 -0.24
CA ALA A 19 7.07 -45.14 0.13
C ALA A 19 7.37 -43.75 0.72
N PHE A 20 8.59 -43.53 1.24
CA PHE A 20 8.99 -42.27 1.86
C PHE A 20 9.61 -41.25 0.88
N SER A 21 9.92 -41.66 -0.35
CA SER A 21 10.57 -40.83 -1.37
C SER A 21 9.61 -40.20 -2.39
N LEU A 22 8.28 -40.27 -2.17
CA LEU A 22 7.35 -39.54 -3.02
C LEU A 22 7.47 -38.04 -2.73
N PRO A 23 7.78 -37.19 -3.73
CA PRO A 23 7.74 -35.76 -3.54
C PRO A 23 6.29 -35.38 -3.24
N PHE A 24 6.03 -34.88 -2.04
CA PHE A 24 4.77 -34.22 -1.72
C PHE A 24 4.75 -32.90 -2.50
N ALA A 25 4.30 -32.96 -3.75
CA ALA A 25 4.01 -31.78 -4.53
C ALA A 25 2.79 -31.12 -3.87
N VAL A 26 3.04 -30.16 -2.98
CA VAL A 26 2.00 -29.21 -2.56
C VAL A 26 1.65 -28.43 -3.81
N ALA A 27 0.57 -28.81 -4.49
CA ALA A 27 -0.06 -27.91 -5.44
C ALA A 27 -0.51 -26.69 -4.64
N ALA A 28 0.09 -25.53 -4.90
CA ALA A 28 -0.41 -24.27 -4.36
C ALA A 28 -1.83 -24.09 -4.92
N GLN A 29 -2.84 -24.33 -4.09
CA GLN A 29 -4.23 -24.20 -4.50
C GLN A 29 -4.59 -22.72 -4.56
N SER A 30 -4.33 -22.07 -5.70
CA SER A 30 -4.91 -20.76 -6.01
C SER A 30 -6.37 -20.97 -6.42
N ALA A 31 -7.27 -21.04 -5.44
CA ALA A 31 -8.70 -21.00 -5.72
C ALA A 31 -9.09 -19.55 -6.09
N PRO A 32 -9.88 -19.35 -7.16
CA PRO A 32 -10.43 -18.04 -7.45
C PRO A 32 -11.36 -17.60 -6.31
N ILE A 33 -11.34 -16.31 -5.97
CA ILE A 33 -12.27 -15.74 -4.99
C ILE A 33 -13.68 -15.80 -5.60
N SER A 34 -14.61 -16.43 -4.90
CA SER A 34 -16.01 -16.50 -5.30
C SER A 34 -16.80 -15.30 -4.77
N GLU A 35 -17.92 -14.98 -5.43
CA GLU A 35 -18.83 -13.92 -5.00
C GLU A 35 -19.36 -14.15 -3.59
N ALA A 36 -19.67 -15.40 -3.23
CA ALA A 36 -20.11 -15.78 -1.88
C ALA A 36 -19.08 -15.45 -0.79
N GLN A 37 -17.78 -15.47 -1.10
CA GLN A 37 -16.74 -15.04 -0.16
C GLN A 37 -16.69 -13.52 0.02
N LEU A 38 -17.14 -12.76 -0.98
CA LEU A 38 -17.22 -11.30 -0.93
C LEU A 38 -18.46 -10.79 -0.19
N GLU A 39 -19.53 -11.59 -0.10
CA GLU A 39 -20.77 -11.24 0.60
C GLU A 39 -20.59 -10.94 2.10
N ALA A 40 -19.57 -11.50 2.73
CA ALA A 40 -19.23 -11.21 4.12
C ALA A 40 -18.61 -9.81 4.30
N PHE A 41 -18.05 -9.22 3.24
CA PHE A 41 -17.46 -7.90 3.28
C PHE A 41 -18.52 -6.82 3.09
N ARG A 42 -18.27 -5.66 3.70
CA ARG A 42 -19.09 -4.46 3.52
C ARG A 42 -18.17 -3.36 2.98
N PRO A 43 -18.30 -2.98 1.70
CA PRO A 43 -17.57 -1.82 1.20
C PRO A 43 -17.90 -0.59 2.03
N ARG A 44 -16.88 0.19 2.39
CA ARG A 44 -17.06 1.49 3.03
C ARG A 44 -16.31 2.54 2.24
N SER A 45 -16.79 3.77 2.27
CA SER A 45 -16.00 4.90 1.80
C SER A 45 -14.74 5.03 2.65
N ILE A 46 -13.59 5.16 2.00
CA ILE A 46 -12.30 5.52 2.63
C ILE A 46 -12.04 7.04 2.54
N GLY A 47 -13.00 7.79 2.00
CA GLY A 47 -12.81 9.17 1.59
C GLY A 47 -12.60 9.30 0.08
N PRO A 48 -12.51 10.54 -0.43
CA PRO A 48 -12.34 10.81 -1.86
C PRO A 48 -11.02 10.22 -2.37
N ALA A 49 -11.03 9.62 -3.58
CA ALA A 49 -9.82 9.14 -4.24
C ALA A 49 -8.81 10.27 -4.53
N VAL A 50 -9.30 11.51 -4.60
CA VAL A 50 -8.50 12.73 -4.66
C VAL A 50 -8.57 13.41 -3.29
N THR A 51 -7.62 13.11 -2.41
CA THR A 51 -7.34 13.99 -1.26
C THR A 51 -7.05 15.39 -1.82
N GLY A 52 -7.68 16.45 -1.30
CA GLY A 52 -7.64 17.82 -1.82
C GLY A 52 -6.27 18.54 -1.79
N GLY A 53 -5.19 17.84 -2.14
CA GLY A 53 -3.81 18.27 -1.98
C GLY A 53 -3.30 18.12 -0.55
N ARG A 54 -1.97 18.13 -0.40
CA ARG A 54 -1.31 18.28 0.89
C ARG A 54 -0.76 19.71 0.96
N VAL A 55 -1.14 20.44 2.01
CA VAL A 55 -0.52 21.71 2.38
C VAL A 55 0.66 21.37 3.28
N HIS A 56 1.84 21.90 2.95
CA HIS A 56 3.04 21.75 3.75
C HIS A 56 3.15 22.87 4.78
N ASP A 57 2.80 24.08 4.37
CA ASP A 57 3.07 25.27 5.14
C ASP A 57 2.15 26.44 4.75
N VAL A 58 1.84 27.30 5.72
CA VAL A 58 0.92 28.44 5.59
C VAL A 58 1.47 29.62 6.37
N GLU A 59 1.69 30.73 5.69
CA GLU A 59 2.20 31.95 6.30
C GLU A 59 1.27 33.14 6.07
N ALA A 60 1.15 33.98 7.09
CA ALA A 60 0.44 35.25 7.02
C ALA A 60 1.43 36.39 7.21
N LEU A 61 1.32 37.43 6.39
CA LEU A 61 2.21 38.58 6.51
C LEU A 61 1.94 39.30 7.84
N ALA A 62 2.99 39.52 8.64
CA ALA A 62 2.85 40.06 10.00
C ALA A 62 2.18 41.44 10.05
N ASP A 63 2.56 42.33 9.12
CA ASP A 63 2.05 43.70 9.05
C ASP A 63 0.66 43.80 8.39
N ASP A 64 0.29 42.78 7.60
CA ASP A 64 -1.03 42.69 6.95
C ASP A 64 -1.49 41.23 6.83
N PRO A 65 -2.20 40.70 7.86
CA PRO A 65 -2.70 39.33 7.87
C PRO A 65 -3.78 39.03 6.81
N SER A 66 -4.16 40.01 5.97
CA SER A 66 -4.99 39.73 4.79
C SER A 66 -4.21 39.09 3.65
N VAL A 67 -2.87 39.21 3.67
CA VAL A 67 -1.96 38.56 2.74
C VAL A 67 -1.55 37.20 3.28
N LEU A 68 -1.93 36.14 2.56
CA LEU A 68 -1.66 34.76 2.93
C LEU A 68 -0.87 34.05 1.84
N TRP A 69 0.05 33.18 2.25
CA TRP A 69 0.81 32.30 1.38
C TRP A 69 0.59 30.85 1.79
N VAL A 70 0.42 29.96 0.81
CA VAL A 70 0.19 28.53 1.06
C VAL A 70 1.09 27.71 0.15
N ALA A 71 1.99 26.95 0.77
CA ALA A 71 2.85 25.98 0.13
C ALA A 71 2.15 24.62 0.06
N THR A 72 2.06 24.03 -1.13
CA THR A 72 1.44 22.72 -1.34
C THR A 72 2.42 21.73 -1.96
N ALA A 73 2.22 20.45 -1.67
CA ALA A 73 3.17 19.41 -2.02
C ALA A 73 3.39 19.20 -3.52
N SER A 74 2.34 19.33 -4.33
CA SER A 74 2.43 19.16 -5.77
C SER A 74 1.69 20.25 -6.53
N GLY A 75 0.92 21.09 -5.83
CA GLY A 75 0.21 22.22 -6.40
C GLY A 75 1.01 23.53 -6.36
N GLY A 76 2.28 23.51 -5.91
CA GLY A 76 3.16 24.67 -5.81
C GLY A 76 2.74 25.69 -4.74
N LEU A 77 3.09 26.96 -4.96
CA LEU A 77 2.87 28.08 -4.03
C LEU A 77 1.71 28.96 -4.49
N TRP A 78 0.84 29.30 -3.55
CA TRP A 78 -0.35 30.13 -3.76
C TRP A 78 -0.31 31.36 -2.88
N ARG A 79 -0.82 32.48 -3.39
CA ARG A 79 -0.93 33.73 -2.64
C ARG A 79 -2.35 34.27 -2.67
N SER A 80 -2.86 34.70 -1.52
CA SER A 80 -4.07 35.49 -1.40
C SER A 80 -3.74 36.90 -0.89
N LEU A 81 -4.50 37.90 -1.34
CA LEU A 81 -4.44 39.29 -0.86
C LEU A 81 -5.74 39.71 -0.17
N ASN A 82 -6.65 38.76 0.08
CA ASN A 82 -7.99 39.04 0.58
C ASN A 82 -8.44 37.96 1.55
N ARG A 83 -7.63 37.66 2.57
CA ARG A 83 -7.98 36.71 3.65
C ARG A 83 -8.39 35.32 3.15
N GLY A 84 -7.83 34.89 2.01
CA GLY A 84 -8.10 33.58 1.43
C GLY A 84 -9.37 33.47 0.59
N HIS A 85 -10.05 34.57 0.26
CA HIS A 85 -11.22 34.54 -0.63
C HIS A 85 -10.85 34.19 -2.08
N THR A 86 -9.71 34.69 -2.58
CA THR A 86 -9.17 34.36 -3.90
C THR A 86 -7.68 34.12 -3.83
N TRP A 87 -7.17 33.31 -4.76
CA TRP A 87 -5.78 32.85 -4.79
C TRP A 87 -5.18 33.02 -6.17
N VAL A 88 -3.90 33.41 -6.21
CA VAL A 88 -3.08 33.48 -7.41
C VAL A 88 -1.99 32.43 -7.30
N TYR A 89 -1.79 31.68 -8.38
CA TYR A 89 -0.71 30.71 -8.47
C TYR A 89 0.62 31.42 -8.79
N VAL A 90 1.66 31.20 -7.98
CA VAL A 90 2.90 31.99 -8.03
C VAL A 90 3.83 31.53 -9.15
N PHE A 91 3.76 30.26 -9.54
CA PHE A 91 4.61 29.67 -10.59
C PHE A 91 3.92 29.61 -11.95
N GLU A 92 2.96 30.50 -12.22
CA GLU A 92 2.31 30.57 -13.53
C GLU A 92 3.36 30.78 -14.64
N GLY A 93 3.26 29.98 -15.72
CA GLY A 93 4.21 30.01 -16.84
C GLY A 93 5.58 29.39 -16.56
N ARG A 94 5.75 28.66 -15.45
CA ARG A 94 6.98 27.90 -15.16
C ARG A 94 6.77 26.41 -15.45
N GLU A 95 7.83 25.74 -15.91
CA GLU A 95 7.81 24.29 -16.19
C GLU A 95 7.80 23.44 -14.90
N VAL A 96 8.33 24.00 -13.81
CA VAL A 96 8.45 23.32 -12.50
C VAL A 96 7.86 24.19 -11.40
N ASN A 97 7.33 23.54 -10.36
CA ASN A 97 6.70 24.19 -9.22
C ASN A 97 7.22 23.68 -7.87
N PRO A 98 8.53 23.84 -7.59
CA PRO A 98 9.10 23.37 -6.34
C PRO A 98 8.59 24.25 -5.19
N CYS A 99 7.91 23.65 -4.22
CA CYS A 99 7.58 24.32 -2.97
C CYS A 99 7.52 23.28 -1.84
N GLY A 100 8.40 23.41 -0.85
CA GLY A 100 8.41 22.56 0.34
C GLY A 100 8.16 23.32 1.64
N ASP A 101 8.44 24.63 1.65
CA ASP A 101 8.39 25.53 2.80
C ASP A 101 8.23 26.97 2.30
N VAL A 102 7.62 27.86 3.09
CA VAL A 102 7.54 29.31 2.83
C VAL A 102 7.77 30.07 4.13
N ALA A 103 8.62 31.09 4.13
CA ALA A 103 8.87 31.92 5.31
C ALA A 103 8.78 33.41 4.96
N LEU A 104 8.22 34.22 5.86
CA LEU A 104 7.99 35.66 5.69
C LEU A 104 8.76 36.50 6.70
#